data_AF-A0A543E701-F1
#
_entry.id   AF-A0A543E701-F1
#
_cell.length_a   1.000
_cell.length_b   1.000
_cell.length_c   1.000
_cell.angle_alpha   90.00
_cell.angle_beta   90.00
_cell.angle_gamma   90.00
#
_symmetry.space_group_name_H-M   'P 1'
#
loop_
_entity.id
_entity.type
_entity.pdbx_description
1 polymer ?
#
loop_
_entity_poly.entity_id
_entity_poly.type
_entity_poly.pdbx_seq_one_letter_code
_entity_poly.pdbx_strand_id
1 'polypeptide(L)'
;MESAKMEEFIANSALLAAHLTQQCEKAAAAQQASAHELQGSAIVVRKTIEEGKREMSEQARIAVRDALSQEIPRATQDIGDTATRLKQVADHLQREQAALSRRAGLLGWKSLGILSAGCLVLIAGTGYAAWHNIGRAERAHVDAEVLEALQQVTITSCGGTPCLKLQEGLPRWEKNDQYVLIDTGESRLDGKHKDGSR
;
A
#
# COMPACT_ATOMS: atom_id res chain seq x y z
N MET A 1 2.78 10.35 -130.98
CA MET A 1 3.21 9.23 -130.11
C MET A 1 2.99 9.52 -128.62
N GLU A 2 2.83 10.78 -128.19
CA GLU A 2 2.64 11.15 -126.77
C GLU A 2 1.20 10.95 -126.24
N SER A 3 0.16 11.10 -127.06
CA SER A 3 -1.24 10.95 -126.61
C SER A 3 -1.58 9.53 -126.11
N ALA A 4 -1.03 8.49 -126.74
CA ALA A 4 -1.31 7.11 -126.37
C ALA A 4 -0.76 6.72 -124.99
N LYS A 5 0.38 7.30 -124.57
CA LYS A 5 0.96 7.05 -123.24
C LYS A 5 0.16 7.75 -122.13
N MET A 6 -0.44 8.91 -122.42
CA MET A 6 -1.29 9.62 -121.47
C MET A 6 -2.58 8.85 -121.19
N GLU A 7 -3.22 8.32 -122.24
CA GLU A 7 -4.45 7.54 -122.10
C GLU A 7 -4.24 6.24 -121.31
N GLU A 8 -3.12 5.54 -121.54
CA GLU A 8 -2.75 4.33 -120.79
C GLU A 8 -2.51 4.62 -119.29
N PHE A 9 -1.89 5.76 -118.97
CA PHE A 9 -1.68 6.17 -117.58
C PHE A 9 -2.99 6.58 -116.88
N ILE A 10 -3.89 7.29 -117.58
CA ILE A 10 -5.22 7.63 -117.07
C ILE A 10 -6.06 6.37 -116.84
N ALA A 11 -6.02 5.40 -117.75
CA ALA A 11 -6.72 4.13 -117.59
C ALA A 11 -6.16 3.31 -116.40
N ASN A 12 -4.83 3.26 -116.25
CA ASN A 12 -4.20 2.52 -115.15
C ASN A 12 -4.42 3.18 -113.78
N SER A 13 -4.41 4.52 -113.72
CA SER A 13 -4.70 5.26 -112.48
C SER A 13 -6.17 5.19 -112.10
N ALA A 14 -7.11 5.19 -113.05
CA ALA A 14 -8.52 4.94 -112.79
C ALA A 14 -8.77 3.52 -112.25
N LEU A 15 -8.08 2.52 -112.80
CA LEU A 15 -8.14 1.13 -112.30
C LEU A 15 -7.61 1.02 -110.87
N LEU A 16 -6.47 1.67 -110.57
CA LEU A 16 -5.87 1.67 -109.23
C LEU A 16 -6.75 2.41 -108.22
N ALA A 17 -7.32 3.55 -108.59
CA ALA A 17 -8.25 4.29 -107.74
C ALA A 17 -9.49 3.44 -107.41
N ALA A 18 -10.08 2.79 -108.41
CA ALA A 18 -11.21 1.88 -108.19
C ALA A 18 -10.84 0.71 -107.26
N HIS A 19 -9.65 0.12 -107.43
CA HIS A 19 -9.18 -0.96 -106.58
C HIS A 19 -8.91 -0.50 -105.14
N LEU A 20 -8.33 0.68 -104.93
CA LEU A 20 -8.12 1.26 -103.61
C LEU A 20 -9.44 1.61 -102.91
N THR A 21 -10.41 2.17 -103.64
CA THR A 21 -11.75 2.43 -103.08
C THR A 21 -12.41 1.14 -102.63
N GLN A 22 -12.35 0.09 -103.45
CA GLN A 22 -12.90 -1.22 -103.10
C GLN A 22 -12.20 -1.86 -101.89
N GLN A 23 -10.87 -1.72 -101.77
CA GLN A 23 -10.10 -2.18 -100.62
C GLN A 23 -10.47 -1.40 -99.35
N CYS A 24 -10.59 -0.07 -99.44
CA CYS A 24 -11.00 0.79 -98.32
C CYS A 24 -12.42 0.47 -97.84
N GLU A 25 -13.38 0.23 -98.74
CA GLU A 25 -14.74 -0.16 -98.36
C GLU A 25 -14.78 -1.52 -97.65
N LYS A 26 -14.02 -2.50 -98.15
CA LYS A 26 -13.90 -3.81 -97.47
C LYS A 26 -13.26 -3.68 -96.09
N ALA A 27 -12.20 -2.87 -95.96
CA ALA A 27 -11.55 -2.63 -94.68
C ALA A 27 -12.46 -1.89 -93.69
N ALA A 28 -13.20 -0.88 -94.15
CA ALA A 28 -14.17 -0.15 -93.34
C ALA A 28 -15.31 -1.07 -92.86
N ALA A 29 -15.85 -1.92 -93.74
CA ALA A 29 -16.87 -2.90 -93.39
C ALA A 29 -16.35 -3.93 -92.36
N ALA A 30 -15.13 -4.42 -92.54
CA ALA A 30 -14.48 -5.32 -91.58
C ALA A 30 -14.26 -4.65 -90.22
N GLN A 31 -13.80 -3.41 -90.20
CA GLN A 31 -13.57 -2.66 -88.96
C GLN A 31 -14.88 -2.38 -88.21
N GLN A 32 -15.96 -2.09 -88.94
CA GLN A 32 -17.27 -1.88 -88.34
C GLN A 32 -17.85 -3.17 -87.75
N ALA A 33 -17.64 -4.31 -88.42
CA ALA A 33 -18.01 -5.62 -87.87
C ALA A 33 -17.23 -5.94 -86.58
N SER A 34 -15.92 -5.72 -86.57
CA SER A 34 -15.09 -5.92 -85.37
C SER A 34 -15.48 -5.00 -84.22
N ALA A 35 -15.83 -3.73 -84.50
CA ALA A 35 -16.31 -2.81 -83.47
C ALA A 35 -17.62 -3.29 -82.83
N HIS A 36 -18.53 -3.86 -83.65
CA HIS A 36 -19.79 -4.40 -83.17
C HIS A 36 -19.60 -5.67 -82.32
N GLU A 37 -18.64 -6.52 -82.69
CA GLU A 37 -18.26 -7.71 -81.92
C GLU A 37 -17.59 -7.35 -80.58
N LEU A 38 -16.70 -6.34 -80.58
CA LEU A 38 -16.11 -5.80 -79.35
C LEU A 38 -17.18 -5.23 -78.42
N GLN A 39 -18.17 -4.51 -78.94
CA GLN A 39 -19.25 -3.95 -78.14
C GLN A 39 -20.13 -5.05 -77.53
N GLY A 40 -20.43 -6.11 -78.29
CA GLY A 40 -21.11 -7.30 -77.77
C GLY A 40 -20.32 -7.98 -76.65
N SER A 41 -19.01 -8.18 -76.88
CA SER A 41 -18.10 -8.77 -75.90
C SER A 41 -17.99 -7.93 -74.62
N ALA A 42 -17.93 -6.60 -74.74
CA ALA A 42 -17.87 -5.69 -73.60
C ALA A 42 -19.15 -5.76 -72.73
N ILE A 43 -20.32 -5.94 -73.34
CA ILE A 43 -21.59 -6.10 -72.60
C ILE A 43 -21.58 -7.42 -71.82
N VAL A 44 -21.11 -8.50 -72.42
CA VAL A 44 -21.01 -9.83 -71.77
C VAL A 44 -20.01 -9.81 -70.61
N VAL A 45 -18.84 -9.20 -70.82
CA VAL A 45 -17.82 -9.04 -69.76
C VAL A 45 -18.37 -8.18 -68.62
N ARG A 46 -19.06 -7.09 -68.91
CA ARG A 46 -19.66 -6.25 -67.86
C ARG A 46 -20.72 -7.01 -67.06
N LYS A 47 -21.55 -7.82 -67.72
CA LYS A 47 -22.57 -8.62 -67.05
C LYS A 47 -21.94 -9.69 -66.13
N THR A 48 -20.93 -10.40 -66.61
CA THR A 48 -20.22 -11.42 -65.83
C THR A 48 -19.45 -10.82 -64.64
N ILE A 49 -18.88 -9.63 -64.78
CA ILE A 49 -18.26 -8.90 -63.65
C ILE A 49 -19.32 -8.52 -62.60
N GLU A 50 -20.49 -8.03 -63.03
CA GLU A 50 -21.57 -7.66 -62.10
C GLU A 50 -22.12 -8.88 -61.34
N GLU A 51 -22.20 -10.04 -62.01
CA GLU A 51 -22.59 -11.32 -61.42
C GLU A 51 -21.50 -11.84 -60.47
N GLY A 52 -20.24 -11.85 -60.89
CA GLY A 52 -19.11 -12.27 -60.05
C GLY A 52 -18.90 -11.38 -58.83
N LYS A 53 -19.15 -10.06 -58.94
CA LYS A 53 -19.11 -9.12 -57.81
C LYS A 53 -20.17 -9.46 -56.76
N ARG A 54 -21.39 -9.81 -57.19
CA ARG A 54 -22.46 -10.21 -56.26
C ARG A 54 -22.06 -11.50 -55.54
N GLU A 55 -21.61 -12.51 -56.27
CA GLU A 55 -21.19 -13.79 -55.71
C GLU A 55 -20.01 -13.65 -54.73
N MET A 56 -18.98 -12.88 -55.10
CA MET A 56 -17.85 -12.59 -54.20
C MET A 56 -18.29 -11.80 -52.96
N SER A 57 -19.23 -10.86 -53.09
CA SER A 57 -19.73 -10.11 -51.92
C SER A 57 -20.51 -11.00 -50.95
N GLU A 58 -21.25 -11.97 -51.48
CA GLU A 58 -21.99 -12.96 -50.69
C GLU A 58 -21.01 -13.91 -49.99
N GLN A 59 -20.03 -14.45 -50.72
CA GLN A 59 -18.99 -15.33 -50.18
C GLN A 59 -18.11 -14.62 -49.15
N ALA A 60 -17.73 -13.37 -49.39
CA ALA A 60 -16.97 -12.57 -48.43
C ALA A 60 -17.77 -12.31 -47.15
N ARG A 61 -19.08 -12.03 -47.26
CA ARG A 61 -19.94 -11.89 -46.08
C ARG A 61 -20.04 -13.19 -45.28
N ILE A 62 -20.17 -14.33 -45.95
CA ILE A 62 -20.23 -15.63 -45.29
C ILE A 62 -18.89 -15.94 -44.61
N ALA A 63 -17.76 -15.78 -45.30
CA ALA A 63 -16.43 -16.03 -44.76
C ALA A 63 -16.09 -15.11 -43.58
N VAL A 64 -16.43 -13.82 -43.66
CA VAL A 64 -16.25 -12.88 -42.54
C VAL A 64 -17.14 -13.26 -41.36
N ARG A 65 -18.39 -13.66 -41.60
CA ARG A 65 -19.31 -14.08 -40.54
C ARG A 65 -18.85 -15.37 -39.88
N ASP A 66 -18.30 -16.31 -40.64
CA ASP A 66 -17.74 -17.58 -40.17
C ASP A 66 -16.42 -17.39 -39.40
N ALA A 67 -15.55 -16.50 -39.87
CA ALA A 67 -14.34 -16.10 -39.14
C ALA A 67 -14.67 -15.40 -37.82
N LEU A 68 -15.61 -14.45 -37.82
CA LEU A 68 -16.06 -13.78 -36.59
C LEU A 68 -16.76 -14.73 -35.63
N SER A 69 -17.59 -15.67 -36.11
CA SER A 69 -18.24 -16.65 -35.24
C SER A 69 -17.27 -17.67 -34.66
N GLN A 70 -16.08 -17.85 -35.25
CA GLN A 70 -15.07 -18.79 -34.77
C GLN A 70 -14.01 -18.13 -33.87
N GLU A 71 -13.67 -16.85 -34.09
CA GLU A 71 -12.64 -16.14 -33.31
C GLU A 71 -13.20 -15.41 -32.07
N ILE A 72 -14.41 -14.84 -32.13
CA ILE A 72 -15.02 -14.14 -30.99
C ILE A 72 -15.27 -15.07 -29.77
N PRO A 73 -15.70 -16.35 -29.94
CA PRO A 73 -15.87 -17.26 -28.81
C PRO A 73 -14.57 -17.62 -28.10
N ARG A 74 -13.43 -17.67 -28.83
CA ARG A 74 -12.14 -18.00 -28.23
C ARG A 74 -11.61 -16.87 -27.35
N ALA A 75 -11.70 -15.63 -27.83
CA ALA A 75 -11.31 -14.47 -27.03
C ALA A 75 -12.20 -14.27 -25.79
N THR A 76 -13.50 -14.62 -25.88
CA THR A 76 -14.41 -14.54 -24.73
C THR A 76 -14.26 -15.71 -23.76
N GLN A 77 -13.89 -16.92 -24.22
CA GLN A 77 -13.56 -18.05 -23.35
C GLN A 77 -12.30 -17.81 -22.51
N ASP A 78 -11.23 -17.29 -23.11
CA ASP A 78 -9.97 -17.04 -22.38
C ASP A 78 -10.14 -15.97 -21.28
N ILE A 79 -10.98 -14.95 -21.54
CA ILE A 79 -11.33 -13.92 -20.54
C ILE A 79 -12.24 -14.50 -19.45
N GLY A 80 -13.19 -15.38 -19.81
CA GLY A 80 -14.06 -16.05 -18.86
C GLY A 80 -13.30 -16.96 -17.89
N ASP A 81 -12.34 -17.72 -18.40
CA ASP A 81 -11.51 -18.64 -17.62
C ASP A 81 -10.53 -17.91 -16.69
N THR A 82 -9.93 -16.82 -17.16
CA THR A 82 -9.06 -15.99 -16.30
C THR A 82 -9.87 -15.29 -15.19
N ALA A 83 -11.07 -14.80 -15.49
CA ALA A 83 -11.96 -14.19 -14.50
C ALA A 83 -12.43 -15.20 -13.44
N THR A 84 -12.76 -16.44 -13.83
CA THR A 84 -13.14 -17.49 -12.87
C THR A 84 -11.97 -17.91 -11.99
N ARG A 85 -10.77 -18.09 -12.56
CA ARG A 85 -9.55 -18.37 -11.77
C ARG A 85 -9.23 -17.27 -10.76
N LEU A 86 -9.32 -16.01 -11.17
CA LEU A 86 -9.12 -14.85 -10.28
C LEU A 86 -10.13 -14.86 -9.13
N LYS A 87 -11.40 -15.14 -9.42
CA LYS A 87 -12.46 -15.26 -8.40
C LYS A 87 -12.18 -16.38 -7.41
N GLN A 88 -11.73 -17.52 -7.90
CA GLN A 88 -11.42 -18.69 -7.08
C GLN A 88 -10.22 -18.45 -6.16
N VAL A 89 -9.19 -17.75 -6.65
CA VAL A 89 -8.03 -17.31 -5.86
C VAL A 89 -8.45 -16.28 -4.82
N ALA A 90 -9.25 -15.28 -5.20
CA ALA A 90 -9.76 -14.27 -4.27
C ALA A 90 -10.59 -14.90 -3.13
N ASP A 91 -11.48 -15.85 -3.45
CA ASP A 91 -12.27 -16.58 -2.46
C ASP A 91 -11.41 -17.47 -1.55
N HIS A 92 -10.27 -17.98 -2.05
CA HIS A 92 -9.34 -18.74 -1.24
C HIS A 92 -8.60 -17.82 -0.25
N LEU A 93 -8.08 -16.69 -0.73
CA LEU A 93 -7.40 -15.70 0.11
C LEU A 93 -8.34 -15.11 1.15
N GLN A 94 -9.60 -14.84 0.80
CA GLN A 94 -10.57 -14.26 1.74
C GLN A 94 -10.94 -15.25 2.85
N ARG A 95 -11.07 -16.55 2.51
CA ARG A 95 -11.27 -17.60 3.51
C ARG A 95 -10.06 -17.77 4.44
N GLU A 96 -8.86 -17.71 3.89
CA GLU A 96 -7.63 -17.75 4.70
C GLU A 96 -7.48 -16.50 5.58
N GLN A 97 -7.70 -15.30 5.06
CA GLN A 97 -7.65 -14.06 5.85
C GLN A 97 -8.69 -14.06 6.98
N ALA A 98 -9.89 -14.58 6.75
CA ALA A 98 -10.90 -14.73 7.81
C ALA A 98 -10.48 -15.74 8.89
N ALA A 99 -9.74 -16.79 8.52
CA ALA A 99 -9.18 -17.74 9.48
C ALA A 99 -7.98 -17.13 10.25
N LEU A 100 -7.13 -16.36 9.57
CA LEU A 100 -6.01 -15.66 10.19
C LEU A 100 -6.48 -14.54 11.13
N SER A 101 -7.50 -13.76 10.78
CA SER A 101 -8.00 -12.67 11.62
C SER A 101 -8.62 -13.20 12.91
N ARG A 102 -9.35 -14.32 12.85
CA ARG A 102 -9.87 -15.00 14.05
C ARG A 102 -8.76 -15.52 14.95
N ARG A 103 -7.71 -16.12 14.36
CA ARG A 103 -6.53 -16.58 15.13
C ARG A 103 -5.77 -15.39 15.73
N ALA A 104 -5.56 -14.32 14.98
CA ALA A 104 -4.90 -13.11 15.46
C ALA A 104 -5.67 -12.44 16.61
N GLY A 105 -7.00 -12.39 16.54
CA GLY A 105 -7.84 -11.88 17.62
C GLY A 105 -7.73 -12.72 18.90
N LEU A 106 -7.71 -14.05 18.78
CA LEU A 106 -7.54 -14.95 19.93
C LEU A 106 -6.15 -14.84 20.56
N LEU A 107 -5.08 -14.78 19.76
CA LEU A 107 -3.73 -14.57 20.28
C LEU A 107 -3.57 -13.17 20.90
N GLY A 108 -4.15 -12.14 20.27
CA GLY A 108 -4.14 -10.77 20.77
C GLY A 108 -4.86 -10.62 22.12
N TRP A 109 -5.97 -11.33 22.32
CA TRP A 109 -6.66 -11.33 23.61
C TRP A 109 -5.81 -11.99 24.71
N LYS A 110 -5.12 -13.09 24.40
CA LYS A 110 -4.25 -13.76 25.37
C LYS A 110 -3.05 -12.91 25.76
N SER A 111 -2.43 -12.20 24.81
CA SER A 111 -1.32 -11.29 25.11
C SER A 111 -1.80 -10.09 25.95
N LEU A 112 -2.96 -9.53 25.63
CA LEU A 112 -3.57 -8.45 26.42
C LEU A 112 -3.92 -8.90 27.86
N GLY A 113 -4.38 -10.14 28.01
CA GLY A 113 -4.65 -10.74 29.32
C GLY A 113 -3.38 -10.91 30.17
N ILE A 114 -2.29 -11.41 29.59
CA ILE A 114 -1.01 -11.56 30.30
C ILE A 114 -0.44 -10.20 30.70
N LEU A 115 -0.49 -9.22 29.79
CA LEU A 115 0.05 -7.89 30.04
C LEU A 115 -0.72 -7.15 31.14
N SER A 116 -2.05 -7.21 31.11
CA SER A 116 -2.89 -6.63 32.16
C SER A 116 -2.71 -7.32 33.52
N ALA A 117 -2.61 -8.65 33.55
CA ALA A 117 -2.29 -9.39 34.77
C ALA A 117 -0.91 -9.00 35.34
N GLY A 118 0.11 -8.86 34.49
CA GLY A 118 1.44 -8.41 34.90
C GLY A 118 1.41 -7.01 35.55
N CYS A 119 0.70 -6.05 34.94
CA CYS A 119 0.51 -4.73 35.53
C CYS A 119 -0.17 -4.78 36.90
N LEU A 120 -1.23 -5.59 37.05
CA LEU A 120 -1.92 -5.75 38.33
C LEU A 120 -0.99 -6.34 39.40
N VAL A 121 -0.19 -7.35 39.05
CA VAL A 121 0.79 -7.96 39.97
C VAL A 121 1.85 -6.94 40.37
N LEU A 122 2.34 -6.11 39.45
CA LEU A 122 3.31 -5.07 39.78
C LEU A 122 2.73 -4.02 40.73
N ILE A 123 1.52 -3.52 40.47
CA ILE A 123 0.85 -2.53 41.34
C ILE A 123 0.55 -3.14 42.71
N ALA A 124 0.01 -4.35 42.76
CA ALA A 124 -0.29 -5.03 44.02
C ALA A 124 1.00 -5.37 44.80
N GLY A 125 2.04 -5.84 44.12
CA GLY A 125 3.32 -6.18 44.74
C GLY A 125 4.03 -4.95 45.30
N THR A 126 4.07 -3.85 44.54
CA THR A 126 4.64 -2.58 45.01
C THR A 126 3.85 -1.97 46.16
N GLY A 127 2.50 -1.97 46.08
CA GLY A 127 1.65 -1.51 47.18
C GLY A 127 1.80 -2.35 48.45
N TYR A 128 1.81 -3.68 48.31
CA TYR A 128 2.02 -4.61 49.43
C TYR A 128 3.40 -4.43 50.06
N ALA A 129 4.45 -4.34 49.23
CA ALA A 129 5.80 -4.09 49.70
C ALA A 129 5.91 -2.72 50.39
N ALA A 130 5.30 -1.67 49.85
CA ALA A 130 5.29 -0.36 50.47
C ALA A 130 4.61 -0.39 51.84
N TRP A 131 3.45 -1.05 51.96
CA TRP A 131 2.74 -1.18 53.24
C TRP A 131 3.55 -1.99 54.26
N HIS A 132 4.15 -3.10 53.82
CA HIS A 132 4.97 -3.94 54.70
C HIS A 132 6.28 -3.26 55.13
N ASN A 133 6.88 -2.45 54.26
CA ASN A 133 8.12 -1.74 54.56
C ASN A 133 7.89 -0.40 55.28
N ILE A 134 6.71 0.22 55.19
CA ILE A 134 6.37 1.43 55.97
C ILE A 134 6.48 1.16 57.47
N GLY A 135 6.10 -0.03 57.95
CA GLY A 135 6.30 -0.41 59.34
C GLY A 135 7.78 -0.60 59.74
N ARG A 136 8.69 -0.76 58.77
CA ARG A 136 10.15 -0.72 59.00
C ARG A 136 10.73 0.69 58.83
N ALA A 137 10.14 1.50 57.95
CA ALA A 137 10.53 2.90 57.77
C ALA A 137 10.18 3.75 59.00
N GLU A 138 9.06 3.48 59.69
CA GLU A 138 8.78 4.10 61.00
C GLU A 138 9.89 3.79 62.02
N ARG A 139 10.41 2.55 62.05
CA ARG A 139 11.53 2.20 62.94
C ARG A 139 12.85 2.84 62.53
N ALA A 140 13.10 2.99 61.23
CA ALA A 140 14.28 3.69 60.73
C ALA A 140 14.21 5.20 60.96
N HIS A 141 13.01 5.79 60.98
CA HIS A 141 12.84 7.20 61.34
C HIS A 141 13.11 7.44 62.83
N VAL A 142 12.72 6.49 63.69
CA VAL A 142 13.05 6.50 65.13
C VAL A 142 14.56 6.35 65.36
N ASP A 143 15.26 5.47 64.63
CA ASP A 143 16.73 5.36 64.75
C ASP A 143 17.46 6.63 64.26
N ALA A 144 16.91 7.35 63.27
CA ALA A 144 17.45 8.64 62.83
C ALA A 144 17.26 9.74 63.89
N GLU A 145 16.10 9.79 64.56
CA GLU A 145 15.86 10.71 65.69
C GLU A 145 16.76 10.39 66.91
N VAL A 146 16.99 9.11 67.20
CA VAL A 146 17.90 8.68 68.29
C VAL A 146 19.36 8.98 67.96
N LEU A 147 19.76 8.95 66.68
CA LEU A 147 21.12 9.28 66.25
C LEU A 147 21.41 10.79 66.35
N GLU A 148 20.40 11.66 66.16
CA GLU A 148 20.54 13.10 66.33
C GLU A 148 20.61 13.49 67.83
N ALA A 149 19.90 12.78 68.70
CA ALA A 149 20.02 12.94 70.16
C ALA A 149 21.35 12.42 70.74
N LEU A 150 21.98 11.41 70.13
CA LEU A 150 23.30 10.90 70.53
C LEU A 150 24.47 11.75 70.01
N GLN A 151 24.23 12.64 69.03
CA GLN A 151 25.28 13.47 68.43
C GLN A 151 25.81 14.57 69.37
N GLN A 152 25.13 14.83 70.49
CA GLN A 152 25.57 15.80 71.51
C GLN A 152 26.52 15.20 72.56
N VAL A 153 26.87 13.90 72.48
CA VAL A 153 27.79 13.26 73.43
C VAL A 153 28.87 12.46 72.68
N THR A 154 30.03 13.08 72.46
CA THR A 154 31.21 12.35 71.96
C THR A 154 31.76 11.43 73.05
N ILE A 155 31.36 10.16 73.03
CA ILE A 155 32.00 9.11 73.83
C ILE A 155 33.35 8.79 73.17
N THR A 156 34.44 9.13 73.84
CA THR A 156 35.80 8.83 73.38
C THR A 156 36.43 7.74 74.24
N SER A 157 37.29 6.91 73.66
CA SER A 157 38.00 5.86 74.40
C SER A 157 39.28 6.44 74.99
N CYS A 158 39.34 6.60 76.30
CA CYS A 158 40.57 6.94 77.01
C CYS A 158 41.18 5.63 77.54
N GLY A 159 42.17 5.10 76.82
CA GLY A 159 42.96 3.96 77.30
C GLY A 159 42.16 2.69 77.57
N GLY A 160 41.10 2.41 76.80
CA GLY A 160 40.30 1.18 76.91
C GLY A 160 39.04 1.28 77.77
N THR A 161 38.77 2.44 78.39
CA THR A 161 37.53 2.72 79.12
C THR A 161 36.77 3.87 78.45
N PRO A 162 35.44 3.78 78.29
CA PRO A 162 34.66 4.85 77.67
C PRO A 162 34.61 6.08 78.57
N CYS A 163 34.95 7.25 78.03
CA CYS A 163 34.95 8.53 78.73
C CYS A 163 34.14 9.58 77.97
N LEU A 164 33.43 10.43 78.71
CA LEU A 164 32.67 11.57 78.17
C LEU A 164 33.49 12.85 78.36
N LYS A 165 33.64 13.66 77.30
CA LYS A 165 34.32 14.96 77.36
C LYS A 165 33.35 16.04 77.82
N LEU A 166 33.46 16.49 79.06
CA LEU A 166 32.70 17.63 79.60
C LEU A 166 33.39 18.95 79.20
N GLN A 167 32.63 19.95 78.73
CA GLN A 167 33.14 21.32 78.57
C GLN A 167 33.30 21.99 79.93
N GLU A 168 34.32 22.84 80.07
CA GLU A 168 34.59 23.58 81.31
C GLU A 168 33.47 24.59 81.59
N GLY A 169 32.77 24.44 82.72
CA GLY A 169 31.75 25.39 83.20
C GLY A 169 30.34 24.82 83.48
N LEU A 170 30.08 23.52 83.30
CA LEU A 170 28.76 22.95 83.60
C LEU A 170 28.49 22.88 85.11
N PRO A 171 27.30 23.30 85.59
CA PRO A 171 26.93 23.21 86.99
C PRO A 171 26.82 21.74 87.44
N ARG A 172 27.52 21.38 88.51
CA ARG A 172 27.45 20.05 89.11
C ARG A 172 26.20 19.93 89.97
N TRP A 173 25.62 18.72 90.04
CA TRP A 173 24.43 18.49 90.85
C TRP A 173 24.79 18.55 92.34
N GLU A 174 24.26 19.54 93.07
CA GLU A 174 24.61 19.83 94.47
C GLU A 174 24.44 18.67 95.46
N LYS A 175 23.70 17.60 95.11
CA LYS A 175 23.44 16.47 96.01
C LYS A 175 24.34 15.25 95.80
N ASN A 176 25.06 15.15 94.69
CA ASN A 176 25.96 14.04 94.43
C ASN A 176 27.03 14.47 93.42
N ASP A 177 28.29 14.49 93.87
CA ASP A 177 29.44 14.98 93.12
C ASP A 177 29.84 14.08 91.94
N GLN A 178 29.24 12.89 91.84
CA GLN A 178 29.49 11.93 90.77
C GLN A 178 28.63 12.15 89.51
N TYR A 179 27.73 13.15 89.51
CA TYR A 179 26.80 13.39 88.41
C TYR A 179 26.77 14.87 87.99
N VAL A 180 26.65 15.10 86.68
CA VAL A 180 26.57 16.44 86.07
C VAL A 180 25.20 16.61 85.41
N LEU A 181 24.57 17.77 85.63
CA LEU A 181 23.25 18.06 85.10
C LEU A 181 23.39 18.51 83.63
N ILE A 182 22.78 17.77 82.71
CA ILE A 182 22.69 18.16 81.29
C ILE A 182 21.29 18.69 81.07
N ASP A 183 21.16 19.99 80.83
CA ASP A 183 19.88 20.62 80.56
C ASP A 183 19.58 20.51 79.06
N THR A 184 18.83 19.46 78.69
CA THR A 184 18.30 19.32 77.33
C THR A 184 17.08 20.22 77.24
N GLY A 185 17.28 21.44 76.76
CA GLY A 185 16.27 22.50 76.75
C GLY A 185 15.04 22.19 75.92
N GLU A 186 14.16 21.32 76.40
CA GLU A 186 12.78 21.15 75.94
C GLU A 186 11.91 20.58 77.07
N SER A 187 11.50 21.44 78.01
CA SER A 187 10.25 21.26 78.75
C SER A 187 9.81 22.57 79.42
N ARG A 188 9.11 23.36 78.60
CA ARG A 188 7.84 24.03 78.95
C ARG A 188 7.90 25.20 79.95
N LEU A 189 7.90 26.40 79.35
CA LEU A 189 6.90 27.44 79.59
C LEU A 189 5.67 26.95 80.38
N ASP A 190 5.53 27.29 81.66
CA ASP A 190 4.22 27.63 82.21
C ASP A 190 4.34 28.35 83.55
N GLY A 191 3.99 29.63 83.53
CA GLY A 191 3.96 30.52 84.69
C GLY A 191 3.24 31.82 84.34
N LYS A 192 1.96 31.71 83.96
CA LYS A 192 1.00 32.82 83.85
C LYS A 192 1.20 33.87 84.96
N HIS A 193 1.26 35.16 84.60
CA HIS A 193 0.41 36.16 85.25
C HIS A 193 0.07 37.33 84.32
N LYS A 194 -1.23 37.50 84.10
CA LYS A 194 -1.88 38.71 83.59
C LYS A 194 -1.78 39.86 84.61
N ASP A 195 -1.92 41.08 84.10
CA ASP A 195 -2.36 42.33 84.76
C ASP A 195 -1.41 43.09 85.69
N GLY A 196 -1.26 44.38 85.40
CA GLY A 196 -0.75 45.37 86.36
C GLY A 196 -0.08 46.61 85.78
N SER A 197 -0.75 47.38 84.91
CA SER A 197 -0.40 48.79 84.71
C SER A 197 -0.62 49.56 86.01
N ARG A 198 0.38 50.30 86.44
CA ARG A 198 0.24 51.55 87.19
C ARG A 198 1.23 52.57 86.64
#